data_AF-A0A1J4WKP2-F1
#
_entry.id   AF-A0A1J4WKP2-F1
#
_cell.length_a   1.000
_cell.length_b   1.000
_cell.length_c   1.000
_cell.angle_alpha   90.00
_cell.angle_beta   90.00
_cell.angle_gamma   90.00
#
_symmetry.space_group_name_H-M   'P 1'
#
loop_
_entity.id
_entity.type
_entity.pdbx_description
1 polymer ?
#
loop_
_entity_poly.entity_id
_entity_poly.type
_entity_poly.pdbx_seq_one_letter_code
_entity_poly.pdbx_strand_id
1 'polypeptide(L)'
;MTKVNCGKKLGSYEDEICYKEQGHDGKCYKSLGHEAEDLIQMLLADCGCFVAKGTIHEDHKLKIDFWVFAQEAKKINGGDEYLPIQFTIDKNAACGTKGRDAIRNGIIIICIEVKELLEWKHSEDSSLRDVVRWRIYREFWDMAEKIVKAFPYINLTKPKCQLARFKEIVKEVA
;
A
#
# COMPACT_ATOMS: atom_id res chain seq x y z
N MET A 1 4.94 -18.18 20.17
CA MET A 1 4.15 -18.06 18.91
C MET A 1 2.72 -18.44 19.19
N THR A 2 1.82 -17.46 19.23
CA THR A 2 0.40 -17.67 19.55
C THR A 2 -0.31 -18.15 18.28
N LYS A 3 -0.88 -19.36 18.30
CA LYS A 3 -1.71 -19.90 17.22
C LYS A 3 -3.08 -19.23 17.29
N VAL A 4 -3.45 -18.49 16.26
CA VAL A 4 -4.81 -17.96 16.11
C VAL A 4 -5.59 -18.92 15.21
N ASN A 5 -6.69 -19.47 15.73
CA ASN A 5 -7.60 -20.32 14.95
C ASN A 5 -8.44 -19.43 14.02
N CYS A 6 -8.09 -19.39 12.74
CA CYS A 6 -8.87 -18.68 11.72
C CYS A 6 -10.00 -19.60 11.20
N GLY A 7 -11.27 -19.17 11.33
CA GLY A 7 -12.38 -19.99 10.83
C GLY A 7 -13.81 -19.64 11.27
N LYS A 8 -14.07 -18.55 12.01
CA LYS A 8 -15.46 -18.10 12.17
C LYS A 8 -15.86 -17.32 10.92
N LYS A 9 -16.85 -17.84 10.19
CA LYS A 9 -17.67 -17.04 9.26
C LYS A 9 -18.25 -15.88 10.07
N LEU A 10 -17.66 -14.70 9.96
CA LEU A 10 -18.31 -13.47 10.36
C LEU A 10 -19.26 -13.08 9.22
N GLY A 11 -20.48 -12.76 9.62
CA GLY A 11 -21.63 -12.60 8.73
C GLY A 11 -21.41 -11.52 7.68
N SER A 12 -22.22 -11.63 6.62
CA SER A 12 -22.43 -10.68 5.53
C SER A 12 -21.96 -9.26 5.82
N TYR A 13 -20.85 -8.87 5.18
CA TYR A 13 -20.46 -7.61 4.54
C TYR A 13 -18.94 -7.74 4.32
N GLU A 14 -18.42 -7.15 3.25
CA GLU A 14 -17.17 -7.48 2.53
C GLU A 14 -15.82 -7.36 3.27
N ASP A 15 -15.78 -7.50 4.59
CA ASP A 15 -14.58 -7.30 5.39
C ASP A 15 -14.29 -8.54 6.23
N GLU A 16 -13.37 -9.40 5.75
CA GLU A 16 -12.33 -10.08 6.54
C GLU A 16 -11.62 -11.18 5.70
N ILE A 17 -10.30 -11.03 5.61
CA ILE A 17 -9.39 -11.75 4.70
C ILE A 17 -9.18 -13.21 5.12
N CYS A 18 -9.25 -14.13 4.15
CA CYS A 18 -8.48 -15.37 4.20
C CYS A 18 -8.11 -15.80 2.77
N TYR A 19 -6.82 -15.74 2.43
CA TYR A 19 -6.25 -16.25 1.18
C TYR A 19 -6.43 -17.78 1.16
N LYS A 20 -7.59 -18.23 0.67
CA LYS A 20 -8.00 -19.63 0.71
C LYS A 20 -7.70 -20.42 -0.58
N GLU A 21 -6.96 -19.86 -1.53
CA GLU A 21 -6.86 -20.45 -2.88
C GLU A 21 -5.51 -21.05 -3.25
N GLN A 22 -4.64 -21.37 -2.28
CA GLN A 22 -3.48 -22.23 -2.57
C GLN A 22 -3.31 -23.28 -1.48
N GLY A 23 -3.93 -24.46 -1.68
CA GLY A 23 -3.44 -25.80 -1.31
C GLY A 23 -2.71 -26.06 0.01
N HIS A 24 -2.79 -25.18 1.01
CA HIS A 24 -2.06 -25.29 2.26
C HIS A 24 -3.06 -25.38 3.42
N ASP A 25 -2.88 -26.39 4.27
CA ASP A 25 -3.76 -26.86 5.34
C ASP A 25 -4.08 -25.82 6.43
N GLY A 26 -4.83 -24.77 6.08
CA GLY A 26 -5.39 -23.80 7.03
C GLY A 26 -4.35 -22.96 7.79
N LYS A 27 -3.10 -22.87 7.29
CA LYS A 27 -2.06 -22.00 7.85
C LYS A 27 -1.81 -20.81 6.93
N CYS A 28 -2.41 -19.66 7.24
CA CYS A 28 -2.02 -18.40 6.62
C CYS A 28 -0.66 -17.97 7.18
N TYR A 29 0.41 -18.26 6.45
CA TYR A 29 1.72 -17.66 6.73
C TYR A 29 1.70 -16.22 6.19
N LYS A 30 1.88 -15.22 7.05
CA LYS A 30 2.23 -13.87 6.57
C LYS A 30 3.60 -13.99 5.89
N SER A 31 3.66 -13.73 4.58
CA SER A 31 4.93 -13.64 3.87
C SER A 31 5.64 -12.36 4.30
N LEU A 32 6.97 -12.33 4.17
CA LEU A 32 7.78 -11.12 4.39
C LEU A 32 7.25 -9.93 3.56
N GLY A 33 6.72 -10.20 2.37
CA GLY A 33 6.08 -9.19 1.51
C GLY A 33 4.82 -8.59 2.12
N HIS A 34 3.90 -9.43 2.64
CA HIS A 34 2.69 -8.94 3.31
C HIS A 34 3.00 -8.18 4.61
N GLU A 35 4.02 -8.61 5.36
CA GLU A 35 4.46 -7.87 6.55
C GLU A 35 5.02 -6.51 6.17
N ALA A 36 5.89 -6.44 5.16
CA ALA A 36 6.43 -5.18 4.67
C ALA A 36 5.32 -4.24 4.14
N GLU A 37 4.32 -4.79 3.46
CA GLU A 37 3.15 -4.04 2.99
C GLU A 37 2.34 -3.48 4.16
N ASP A 38 2.08 -4.27 5.21
CA ASP A 38 1.42 -3.80 6.44
C ASP A 38 2.24 -2.66 7.10
N LEU A 39 3.57 -2.79 7.12
CA LEU A 39 4.47 -1.79 7.73
C LEU A 39 4.45 -0.46 6.97
N ILE A 40 4.54 -0.47 5.64
CA ILE A 40 4.52 0.79 4.86
C ILE A 40 3.15 1.49 4.97
N GLN A 41 2.05 0.74 4.99
CA GLN A 41 0.72 1.33 5.17
C GLN A 41 0.58 2.01 6.54
N MET A 42 1.07 1.36 7.61
CA MET A 42 1.10 1.93 8.95
C MET A 42 2.00 3.17 9.02
N LEU A 43 3.17 3.14 8.36
CA LEU A 43 4.09 4.29 8.32
C LEU A 43 3.43 5.50 7.65
N LEU A 44 2.77 5.28 6.50
CA LEU A 44 2.05 6.34 5.79
C LEU A 44 0.90 6.92 6.63
N ALA A 45 0.17 6.06 7.34
CA ALA A 45 -0.87 6.50 8.28
C ALA A 45 -0.29 7.35 9.43
N ASP A 46 0.84 6.93 10.01
CA ASP A 46 1.57 7.70 11.04
C ASP A 46 2.08 9.05 10.54
N CYS A 47 2.21 9.22 9.22
CA CYS A 47 2.57 10.47 8.57
C CYS A 47 1.33 11.31 8.14
N GLY A 48 0.12 10.89 8.51
CA GLY A 48 -1.12 11.62 8.23
C GLY A 48 -1.72 11.34 6.86
N CYS A 49 -1.25 10.32 6.14
CA CYS A 49 -1.93 9.84 4.94
C CYS A 49 -3.11 8.96 5.32
N PHE A 50 -4.17 8.99 4.52
CA PHE A 50 -5.21 7.98 4.60
C PHE A 50 -4.84 6.82 3.66
N VAL A 51 -4.85 5.60 4.17
CA VAL A 51 -4.45 4.41 3.40
C VAL A 51 -5.59 3.39 3.40
N ALA A 52 -5.93 2.87 2.23
CA ALA A 52 -6.93 1.82 2.10
C ALA A 52 -6.38 0.64 1.32
N LYS A 53 -6.42 -0.55 1.91
CA LYS A 53 -6.06 -1.80 1.22
C LYS A 53 -6.89 -2.00 -0.04
N GLY A 54 -6.28 -2.57 -1.07
CA GLY A 54 -6.96 -3.05 -2.25
C GLY A 54 -8.00 -4.12 -1.88
N THR A 55 -9.16 -4.09 -2.54
CA THR A 55 -10.08 -5.22 -2.53
C THR A 55 -9.44 -6.42 -3.24
N ILE A 56 -10.00 -7.62 -3.05
CA ILE A 56 -9.57 -8.83 -3.79
C ILE A 56 -9.60 -8.59 -5.30
N HIS A 57 -10.60 -7.85 -5.81
CA HIS A 57 -10.67 -7.51 -7.22
C HIS A 57 -9.52 -6.58 -7.65
N GLU A 58 -9.23 -5.54 -6.86
CA GLU A 58 -8.16 -4.58 -7.14
C GLU A 58 -6.78 -5.26 -7.08
N ASP A 59 -6.50 -6.09 -6.10
CA ASP A 59 -5.25 -6.83 -5.99
C ASP A 59 -5.10 -7.87 -7.13
N HIS A 60 -6.10 -8.74 -7.33
CA HIS A 60 -5.95 -9.83 -8.30
C HIS A 60 -6.04 -9.37 -9.76
N LYS A 61 -6.91 -8.40 -10.08
CA LYS A 61 -7.14 -7.93 -11.46
C LYS A 61 -6.35 -6.69 -11.81
N LEU A 62 -6.31 -5.70 -10.92
CA LEU A 62 -5.62 -4.45 -11.19
C LEU A 62 -4.18 -4.50 -10.72
N LYS A 63 -3.84 -5.34 -9.73
CA LYS A 63 -2.53 -5.37 -9.06
C LYS A 63 -2.26 -4.15 -8.17
N ILE A 64 -3.33 -3.61 -7.59
CA ILE A 64 -3.27 -2.53 -6.60
C ILE A 64 -3.26 -3.18 -5.22
N ASP A 65 -2.17 -3.01 -4.50
CA ASP A 65 -2.04 -3.53 -3.13
C ASP A 65 -2.77 -2.59 -2.16
N PHE A 66 -2.63 -1.28 -2.34
CA PHE A 66 -3.37 -0.27 -1.57
C PHE A 66 -3.47 1.07 -2.29
N TRP A 67 -4.37 1.90 -1.79
CA TRP A 67 -4.56 3.29 -2.20
C TRP A 67 -4.00 4.23 -1.13
N VAL A 68 -3.35 5.30 -1.56
CA VAL A 68 -2.89 6.38 -0.67
C VAL A 68 -3.65 7.64 -1.00
N PHE A 69 -4.21 8.28 0.02
CA PHE A 69 -4.88 9.56 -0.05
C PHE A 69 -4.15 10.59 0.79
N ALA A 70 -3.68 11.66 0.15
CA ALA A 70 -2.90 12.71 0.80
C ALA A 70 -2.90 13.99 -0.04
N GLN A 71 -2.56 15.13 0.58
CA GLN A 71 -2.35 16.38 -0.17
C GLN A 71 -1.20 16.26 -1.17
N GLU A 72 -0.18 15.47 -0.84
CA GLU A 72 0.95 15.17 -1.70
C GLU A 72 0.52 14.43 -2.97
N ALA A 73 -0.50 13.57 -2.89
CA ALA A 73 -1.04 12.88 -4.06
C ALA A 73 -1.60 13.86 -5.10
N LYS A 74 -2.20 14.99 -4.69
CA LYS A 74 -2.70 16.03 -5.63
C LYS A 74 -1.61 16.59 -6.53
N LYS A 75 -0.41 16.75 -5.98
CA LYS A 75 0.74 17.28 -6.72
C LYS A 75 1.22 16.31 -7.79
N ILE A 76 1.04 15.01 -7.54
CA ILE A 76 1.50 13.92 -8.41
C ILE A 76 0.42 13.53 -9.43
N ASN A 77 -0.84 13.46 -9.02
CA ASN A 77 -1.97 12.98 -9.82
C ASN A 77 -2.82 14.13 -10.40
N GLY A 78 -2.19 15.24 -10.77
CA GLY A 78 -2.86 16.32 -11.52
C GLY A 78 -4.08 16.94 -10.82
N GLY A 79 -4.08 17.00 -9.48
CA GLY A 79 -5.15 17.58 -8.66
C GLY A 79 -6.03 16.57 -7.90
N ASP A 80 -5.93 15.28 -8.23
CA ASP A 80 -6.65 14.21 -7.55
C ASP A 80 -5.94 13.76 -6.25
N GLU A 81 -6.68 13.56 -5.16
CA GLU A 81 -6.15 13.22 -3.82
C GLU A 81 -5.79 11.74 -3.63
N TYR A 82 -5.62 10.96 -4.69
CA TYR A 82 -5.37 9.53 -4.57
C TYR A 82 -4.23 9.04 -5.46
N LEU A 83 -3.54 7.99 -5.01
CA LEU A 83 -2.60 7.22 -5.80
C LEU A 83 -2.84 5.71 -5.65
N PRO A 84 -2.98 4.97 -6.76
CA PRO A 84 -2.96 3.51 -6.75
C PRO A 84 -1.51 3.02 -6.59
N ILE A 85 -1.24 2.23 -5.55
CA ILE A 85 0.09 1.72 -5.25
C ILE A 85 0.14 0.21 -5.46
N GLN A 86 1.18 -0.23 -6.17
CA GLN A 86 1.68 -1.59 -6.11
C GLN A 86 3.00 -1.58 -5.34
N PHE A 87 3.04 -2.25 -4.21
CA PHE A 87 4.21 -2.32 -3.35
C PHE A 87 5.07 -3.55 -3.64
N THR A 88 6.37 -3.41 -3.42
CA THR A 88 7.31 -4.52 -3.49
C THR A 88 8.52 -4.24 -2.61
N ILE A 89 9.17 -5.30 -2.14
CA ILE A 89 10.49 -5.25 -1.50
C ILE A 89 11.59 -5.75 -2.44
N ASP A 90 11.20 -6.23 -3.64
CA ASP A 90 12.12 -6.70 -4.68
C ASP A 90 12.27 -5.63 -5.76
N LYS A 91 13.48 -5.05 -5.82
CA LYS A 91 13.88 -4.05 -6.82
C LYS A 91 13.86 -4.62 -8.25
N ASN A 92 14.18 -5.90 -8.43
CA ASN A 92 14.17 -6.51 -9.75
C ASN A 92 12.74 -6.67 -10.27
N ALA A 93 11.79 -6.99 -9.38
CA ALA A 93 10.38 -6.97 -9.72
C ALA A 93 9.91 -5.55 -10.09
N ALA A 94 10.34 -4.53 -9.32
CA ALA A 94 10.01 -3.13 -9.60
C ALA A 94 10.53 -2.64 -10.97
N CYS A 95 11.75 -3.03 -11.35
CA CYS A 95 12.37 -2.62 -12.61
C CYS A 95 12.05 -3.56 -13.79
N GLY A 96 11.41 -4.70 -13.54
CA GLY A 96 11.14 -5.74 -14.52
C GLY A 96 9.74 -5.65 -15.16
N THR A 97 9.24 -6.81 -15.59
CA THR A 97 7.92 -6.92 -16.22
C THR A 97 6.79 -6.45 -15.29
N LYS A 98 6.87 -6.78 -13.99
CA LYS A 98 5.86 -6.37 -13.00
C LYS A 98 5.72 -4.85 -12.94
N GLY A 99 6.83 -4.12 -12.83
CA GLY A 99 6.77 -2.66 -12.86
C GLY A 99 6.29 -2.09 -14.17
N ARG A 100 6.74 -2.62 -15.31
CA ARG A 100 6.24 -2.18 -16.62
C ARG A 100 4.72 -2.37 -16.74
N ASP A 101 4.18 -3.48 -16.25
CA ASP A 101 2.76 -3.76 -16.30
C ASP A 101 1.96 -2.89 -15.32
N ALA A 102 2.51 -2.58 -14.14
CA ALA A 102 1.93 -1.61 -13.21
C ALA A 102 1.74 -0.24 -13.89
N ILE A 103 2.80 0.28 -14.52
CA ILE A 103 2.75 1.57 -15.23
C ILE A 103 1.72 1.56 -16.36
N ARG A 104 1.66 0.47 -17.15
CA ARG A 104 0.65 0.32 -18.22
C ARG A 104 -0.79 0.35 -17.69
N ASN A 105 -1.01 -0.21 -16.50
CA ASN A 105 -2.29 -0.22 -15.83
C ASN A 105 -2.55 1.06 -15.03
N GLY A 106 -1.70 2.08 -15.11
CA GLY A 106 -1.89 3.31 -14.36
C GLY A 106 -1.67 3.16 -12.86
N ILE A 107 -0.75 2.30 -12.45
CA ILE A 107 -0.45 2.00 -11.05
C ILE A 107 1.00 2.36 -10.76
N ILE A 108 1.23 3.04 -9.65
CA ILE A 108 2.56 3.42 -9.21
C ILE A 108 3.19 2.24 -8.48
N ILE A 109 4.28 1.70 -9.03
CA ILE A 109 5.05 0.68 -8.34
C ILE A 109 6.07 1.32 -7.40
N ILE A 110 5.97 1.03 -6.11
CA ILE A 110 6.90 1.55 -5.09
C ILE A 110 7.70 0.40 -4.50
N CYS A 111 9.01 0.61 -4.40
CA CYS A 111 9.92 -0.36 -3.80
C CYS A 111 10.65 0.26 -2.61
N ILE A 112 10.30 -0.17 -1.39
CA ILE A 112 11.02 0.19 -0.16
C ILE A 112 11.67 -1.06 0.41
N GLU A 113 12.91 -0.97 0.86
CA GLU A 113 13.60 -2.12 1.42
C GLU A 113 13.00 -2.54 2.77
N VAL A 114 12.78 -3.85 2.95
CA VAL A 114 12.25 -4.39 4.21
C VAL A 114 13.11 -4.02 5.43
N LYS A 115 14.43 -3.89 5.25
CA LYS A 115 15.35 -3.54 6.32
C LYS A 115 15.03 -2.15 6.89
N GLU A 116 14.68 -1.18 6.06
CA GLU A 116 14.35 0.17 6.53
C GLU A 116 13.01 0.19 7.28
N LEU A 117 12.02 -0.55 6.79
CA LEU A 117 10.73 -0.70 7.48
C LEU A 117 10.88 -1.35 8.85
N LEU A 118 11.74 -2.37 8.95
CA LEU A 118 12.05 -3.02 10.22
C LEU A 118 12.86 -2.12 11.15
N GLU A 119 13.83 -1.36 10.62
CA GLU A 119 14.59 -0.37 11.39
C GLU A 119 13.64 0.67 12.02
N TRP A 120 12.70 1.20 11.23
CA TRP A 120 11.66 2.09 11.75
C TRP A 120 10.79 1.41 12.80
N LYS A 121 10.29 0.20 12.53
CA LYS A 121 9.33 -0.47 13.43
C LYS A 121 9.95 -0.86 14.78
N HIS A 122 11.23 -1.22 14.78
CA HIS A 122 11.92 -1.76 15.95
C HIS A 122 12.87 -0.78 16.64
N SER A 123 13.03 0.45 16.14
CA SER A 123 13.85 1.47 16.82
C SER A 123 13.26 1.83 18.18
N GLU A 124 14.02 1.58 19.24
CA GLU A 124 13.70 1.99 20.62
C GLU A 124 13.97 3.48 20.86
N ASP A 125 14.91 4.05 20.11
CA ASP A 125 15.19 5.49 20.13
C ASP A 125 14.13 6.23 19.30
N SER A 126 13.33 7.06 19.98
CA SER A 126 12.26 7.84 19.37
C SER A 126 12.75 8.83 18.32
N SER A 127 13.92 9.42 18.53
CA SER A 127 14.51 10.41 17.61
C SER A 127 14.97 9.73 16.33
N LEU A 128 15.67 8.60 16.47
CA LEU A 128 16.08 7.79 15.32
C LEU A 128 14.86 7.25 14.57
N ARG A 129 13.84 6.77 15.30
CA ARG A 129 12.59 6.28 14.70
C ARG A 129 11.93 7.36 13.84
N ASP A 130 11.89 8.59 14.31
CA ASP A 130 11.33 9.71 13.55
C ASP A 130 12.18 10.06 12.32
N VAL A 131 13.50 10.04 12.44
CA VAL A 131 14.39 10.27 11.29
C VAL A 131 14.19 9.22 10.20
N VAL A 132 14.12 7.94 10.57
CA VAL A 132 13.90 6.84 9.62
C VAL A 132 12.49 6.91 9.03
N ARG A 133 11.47 7.21 9.84
CA ARG A 133 10.09 7.44 9.37
C ARG A 133 10.05 8.49 8.26
N TRP A 134 10.64 9.66 8.51
CA TRP A 134 10.68 10.76 7.54
C TRP A 134 11.55 10.48 6.32
N ARG A 135 12.56 9.61 6.43
CA ARG A 135 13.36 9.15 5.28
C ARG A 135 12.50 8.30 4.35
N ILE A 136 11.85 7.26 4.88
CA ILE A 136 10.99 6.35 4.13
C ILE A 136 9.80 7.12 3.51
N TYR A 137 9.17 8.01 4.29
CA TYR A 137 8.06 8.83 3.80
C TYR A 137 8.46 9.70 2.60
N ARG A 138 9.62 10.37 2.68
CA ARG A 138 10.13 11.19 1.56
C ARG A 138 10.49 10.33 0.36
N GLU A 139 11.16 9.20 0.58
CA GLU A 139 11.52 8.27 -0.50
C GLU A 139 10.29 7.74 -1.24
N PHE A 140 9.22 7.39 -0.51
CA PHE A 140 7.94 6.96 -1.09
C PHE A 140 7.41 8.00 -2.09
N TRP A 141 7.33 9.27 -1.68
CA TRP A 141 6.80 10.34 -2.53
C TRP A 141 7.76 10.72 -3.66
N ASP A 142 9.06 10.77 -3.41
CA ASP A 142 10.08 11.03 -4.43
C ASP A 142 10.06 9.96 -5.53
N MET A 143 9.87 8.68 -5.16
CA MET A 143 9.71 7.59 -6.12
C MET A 143 8.43 7.76 -6.94
N ALA A 144 7.29 8.01 -6.29
CA ALA A 144 6.02 8.22 -6.99
C ALA A 144 6.12 9.39 -7.98
N GLU A 145 6.71 10.51 -7.56
CA GLU A 145 6.89 11.69 -8.42
C GLU A 145 7.83 11.39 -9.60
N LYS A 146 8.95 10.70 -9.36
CA LYS A 146 9.88 10.28 -10.41
C LYS A 146 9.20 9.38 -11.45
N ILE A 147 8.36 8.45 -11.00
CA ILE A 147 7.62 7.54 -11.89
C ILE A 147 6.66 8.34 -12.78
N VAL A 148 5.83 9.21 -12.20
CA VAL A 148 4.87 10.00 -13.00
C VAL A 148 5.60 10.93 -13.97
N LYS A 149 6.69 11.56 -13.54
CA LYS A 149 7.54 12.40 -14.42
C LYS A 149 8.19 11.60 -15.56
N ALA A 150 8.66 10.39 -15.27
CA ALA A 150 9.31 9.52 -16.27
C ALA A 150 8.30 8.94 -17.29
N PHE A 151 7.05 8.76 -16.86
CA PHE A 151 5.97 8.20 -17.68
C PHE A 151 4.81 9.19 -17.82
N PRO A 152 4.98 10.31 -18.56
CA PRO A 152 3.96 11.37 -18.66
C PRO A 152 2.66 10.90 -19.33
N TYR A 153 2.65 9.72 -19.94
CA TYR A 153 1.48 9.06 -20.53
C TYR A 153 0.75 8.12 -19.57
N ILE A 154 1.20 7.99 -18.31
CA ILE A 154 0.55 7.15 -17.32
C ILE A 154 -0.83 7.73 -17.00
N ASN A 155 -1.89 6.98 -17.35
CA ASN A 155 -3.25 7.33 -16.97
C ASN A 155 -3.57 6.62 -15.66
N LEU A 156 -3.38 7.32 -14.54
CA LEU A 156 -3.54 6.71 -13.22
C LEU A 156 -4.94 6.12 -13.03
N THR A 157 -4.98 4.88 -12.55
CA THR A 157 -6.22 4.16 -12.30
C THR A 157 -7.00 4.88 -11.21
N LYS A 158 -8.29 5.10 -11.48
CA LYS A 158 -9.21 5.76 -10.56
C LYS A 158 -9.93 4.72 -9.70
N PRO A 159 -10.20 5.01 -8.41
CA PRO A 159 -11.00 4.12 -7.59
C PRO A 159 -12.40 3.99 -8.21
N LYS A 160 -12.84 2.74 -8.49
CA LYS A 160 -14.12 2.46 -9.18
C LYS A 160 -15.35 2.85 -8.37
N CYS A 161 -15.20 3.05 -7.07
CA CYS A 161 -16.24 3.53 -6.19
C CYS A 161 -15.61 4.52 -5.20
N GLN A 162 -16.35 5.58 -4.86
CA GLN A 162 -16.19 6.25 -3.57
C GLN A 162 -16.59 5.24 -2.48
N LEU A 163 -15.74 4.23 -2.27
CA LEU A 163 -15.99 3.12 -1.35
C LEU A 163 -16.33 3.67 0.03
N ALA A 164 -17.25 3.00 0.73
CA ALA A 164 -17.61 3.35 2.10
C ALA A 164 -16.40 3.36 3.05
N ARG A 165 -15.33 2.61 2.73
CA ARG A 165 -14.01 2.70 3.40
C ARG A 165 -13.35 4.09 3.31
N PHE A 166 -13.79 4.95 2.39
CA PHE A 166 -13.38 6.34 2.25
C PHE A 166 -14.37 7.32 2.91
N LYS A 167 -15.54 6.89 3.39
CA LYS A 167 -16.59 7.79 3.90
C LYS A 167 -16.34 8.34 5.30
N GLU A 168 -15.41 7.77 6.07
CA GLU A 168 -15.00 8.38 7.34
C GLU A 168 -14.25 9.70 7.15
N ILE A 169 -13.73 9.96 5.93
CA ILE A 169 -12.98 11.17 5.55
C ILE A 169 -13.86 12.44 5.60
N VAL A 170 -15.18 12.34 5.46
CA VAL A 170 -16.06 13.53 5.42
C VAL A 170 -16.50 14.00 6.82
N LYS A 171 -16.40 13.14 7.84
CA LYS A 171 -16.95 13.47 9.17
C LYS A 171 -15.95 14.08 10.16
N GLU A 172 -14.64 13.94 9.95
CA GLU A 172 -13.62 14.47 10.87
C GLU A 172 -13.07 15.84 10.47
N VAL A 173 -13.52 16.41 9.34
CA VAL A 173 -13.08 17.74 8.85
C VAL A 173 -14.23 18.76 8.81
N ALA A 174 -15.32 18.52 9.55
CA ALA A 174 -16.47 19.44 9.66
C ALA A 174 -16.52 20.11 11.03
#